data_AF-A0A841HGG4-F1
#
_entry.id   AF-A0A841HGG4-F1
#
_cell.length_a   1.000
_cell.length_b   1.000
_cell.length_c   1.000
_cell.angle_alpha   90.00
_cell.angle_beta   90.00
_cell.angle_gamma   90.00
#
_symmetry.space_group_name_H-M   'P 1'
#
loop_
_entity.id
_entity.type
_entity.pdbx_description
1 polymer ?
#
loop_
_entity_poly.entity_id
_entity_poly.type
_entity_poly.pdbx_seq_one_letter_code
_entity_poly.pdbx_strand_id
1 'polypeptide(L)'
;MSNERKALRALRAMKEFEVLEAAVTVAHVVQARQSLQQGTHELHQQSDEAAMHLRATMSRERLDPVLVESLQRAYRAGQGLLRERQALLAEAERREDEALAVLARLRGGQRSIDEALRVEAGNAESRQRSVDMNRVDDLWLQRHVWRRE
;
A
#
# COMPACT_ATOMS: atom_id res chain seq x y z
N MET A 1 -22.10 27.85 -1.63
CA MET A 1 -21.68 26.42 -1.53
C MET A 1 -22.59 25.71 -0.54
N SER A 2 -23.21 24.59 -0.93
CA SER A 2 -24.01 23.74 -0.02
C SER A 2 -23.16 23.24 1.15
N ASN A 3 -23.77 23.07 2.33
CA ASN A 3 -23.14 22.49 3.51
C ASN A 3 -22.66 21.06 3.23
N GLU A 4 -23.39 20.30 2.42
CA GLU A 4 -23.03 18.93 2.01
C GLU A 4 -21.72 18.91 1.22
N ARG A 5 -21.53 19.83 0.27
CA ARG A 5 -20.29 19.94 -0.51
C ARG A 5 -19.09 20.31 0.37
N LYS A 6 -19.28 21.13 1.41
CA LYS A 6 -18.23 21.46 2.38
C LYS A 6 -17.86 20.23 3.21
N ALA A 7 -18.86 19.49 3.71
CA ALA A 7 -18.65 18.26 4.47
C ALA A 7 -17.93 17.19 3.64
N LEU A 8 -18.33 16.96 2.40
CA LEU A 8 -17.68 16.01 1.49
C LEU A 8 -16.21 16.39 1.21
N ARG A 9 -15.91 17.69 1.04
CA ARG A 9 -14.51 18.15 0.88
C ARG A 9 -13.68 17.92 2.14
N ALA A 10 -14.23 18.15 3.32
CA ALA A 10 -13.54 17.88 4.58
C ALA A 10 -13.27 16.37 4.74
N LEU A 11 -14.27 15.53 4.48
CA LEU A 11 -14.13 14.07 4.51
C LEU A 11 -13.09 13.58 3.49
N ARG A 12 -13.04 14.18 2.30
CA ARG A 12 -12.01 13.87 1.29
C ARG A 12 -10.61 14.18 1.80
N ALA A 13 -10.39 15.37 2.37
CA ALA A 13 -9.09 15.77 2.89
C ALA A 13 -8.64 14.86 4.04
N MET A 14 -9.55 14.49 4.95
CA MET A 14 -9.25 13.51 6.01
C MET A 14 -8.89 12.15 5.41
N LYS A 15 -9.64 11.67 4.43
CA LYS A 15 -9.38 10.38 3.78
C LYS A 15 -8.06 10.39 2.99
N GLU A 16 -7.69 11.49 2.36
CA GLU A 16 -6.39 11.67 1.71
C GLU A 16 -5.25 11.50 2.70
N PHE A 17 -5.39 12.05 3.91
CA PHE A 17 -4.39 11.88 4.96
C PHE A 17 -4.28 10.42 5.41
N GLU A 18 -5.40 9.74 5.67
CA GLU A 18 -5.40 8.30 6.02
C GLU A 18 -4.74 7.43 4.94
N VAL A 19 -5.01 7.74 3.65
CA VAL A 19 -4.40 7.02 2.52
C VAL A 19 -2.88 7.26 2.48
N LEU A 20 -2.41 8.47 2.78
CA LEU A 20 -0.99 8.78 2.84
C LEU A 20 -0.30 8.06 4.00
N GLU A 21 -0.89 8.05 5.19
CA GLU A 21 -0.36 7.31 6.36
C GLU A 21 -0.26 5.81 6.06
N ALA A 22 -1.29 5.23 5.44
CA ALA A 22 -1.27 3.83 5.02
C ALA A 22 -0.21 3.57 3.94
N ALA A 23 -0.02 4.49 2.98
CA ALA A 23 1.01 4.36 1.95
C ALA A 23 2.43 4.40 2.54
N VAL A 24 2.68 5.26 3.53
CA VAL A 24 3.95 5.31 4.28
C VAL A 24 4.17 4.00 5.03
N THR A 25 3.12 3.47 5.67
CA THR A 25 3.18 2.17 6.36
C THR A 25 3.54 1.04 5.39
N VAL A 26 2.90 0.99 4.22
CA VAL A 26 3.24 0.05 3.13
C VAL A 26 4.71 0.19 2.72
N ALA A 27 5.20 1.42 2.52
CA ALA A 27 6.59 1.64 2.14
C ALA A 27 7.57 1.08 3.20
N HIS A 28 7.30 1.31 4.48
CA HIS A 28 8.12 0.78 5.57
C HIS A 28 8.14 -0.75 5.62
N VAL A 29 6.98 -1.41 5.49
CA VAL A 29 6.93 -2.88 5.53
C VAL A 29 7.58 -3.51 4.29
N VAL A 30 7.39 -2.92 3.11
CA VAL A 30 8.07 -3.35 1.88
C VAL A 30 9.58 -3.24 2.02
N GLN A 31 10.07 -2.10 2.54
CA GLN A 31 11.50 -1.91 2.76
C GLN A 31 12.05 -2.92 3.77
N ALA A 32 11.36 -3.15 4.88
CA ALA A 32 11.76 -4.13 5.90
C ALA A 32 11.81 -5.55 5.31
N ARG A 33 10.82 -5.94 4.52
CA ARG A 33 10.80 -7.24 3.82
C ARG A 33 11.96 -7.36 2.83
N GLN A 34 12.22 -6.32 2.04
CA GLN A 34 13.34 -6.32 1.09
C GLN A 34 14.69 -6.48 1.79
N SER A 35 14.93 -5.78 2.90
CA SER A 35 16.15 -5.95 3.71
C SER A 35 16.27 -7.37 4.28
N LEU A 36 15.17 -7.96 4.75
CA LEU A 36 15.16 -9.36 5.21
C LEU A 36 15.43 -10.34 4.07
N GLN A 37 14.86 -10.10 2.89
CA GLN A 37 15.05 -10.93 1.70
C GLN A 37 16.51 -10.91 1.25
N GLN A 38 17.13 -9.73 1.19
CA GLN A 38 18.55 -9.57 0.86
C GLN A 38 19.44 -10.30 1.87
N GLY A 39 19.25 -10.05 3.17
CA GLY A 39 20.03 -10.73 4.21
C GLY A 39 19.84 -12.25 4.23
N THR A 40 18.65 -12.75 3.89
CA THR A 40 18.39 -14.19 3.79
C THR A 40 19.11 -14.79 2.58
N HIS A 41 19.15 -14.08 1.46
CA HIS A 41 19.87 -14.49 0.26
C HIS A 41 21.38 -14.53 0.48
N GLU A 42 21.94 -13.50 1.12
CA GLU A 42 23.37 -13.44 1.48
C GLU A 42 23.76 -14.60 2.41
N LEU A 43 22.93 -14.91 3.42
CA LEU A 43 23.16 -16.05 4.31
C LEU A 43 23.11 -17.40 3.57
N HIS A 44 22.21 -17.55 2.59
CA HIS A 44 22.19 -18.75 1.73
C HIS A 44 23.49 -18.89 0.93
N GLN A 45 23.92 -17.81 0.26
CA GLN A 45 25.15 -17.81 -0.53
C GLN A 45 26.37 -18.16 0.34
N GLN A 46 26.51 -17.51 1.49
CA GLN A 46 27.60 -17.79 2.43
C GLN A 46 27.58 -19.23 2.94
N SER A 47 26.39 -19.77 3.23
CA SER A 47 26.25 -21.18 3.64
C SER A 47 26.65 -22.15 2.52
N ASP A 48 26.26 -21.86 1.28
CA ASP A 48 26.58 -22.71 0.12
C ASP A 48 28.07 -22.67 -0.22
N GLU A 49 28.68 -21.49 -0.20
CA GLU A 49 30.12 -21.31 -0.34
C GLU A 49 30.89 -22.05 0.76
N ALA A 50 30.48 -21.89 2.02
CA ALA A 50 31.11 -22.60 3.14
C ALA A 50 31.01 -24.11 2.97
N ALA A 51 29.85 -24.62 2.55
CA ALA A 51 29.65 -26.05 2.29
C ALA A 51 30.48 -26.57 1.11
N MET A 52 30.61 -25.80 0.03
CA MET A 52 31.46 -26.13 -1.12
C MET A 52 32.93 -26.17 -0.73
N HIS A 53 33.42 -25.14 -0.01
CA HIS A 53 34.78 -25.11 0.51
C HIS A 53 35.05 -26.32 1.40
N LEU A 54 34.11 -26.64 2.32
CA LEU A 54 34.22 -27.79 3.19
C LEU A 54 34.41 -29.09 2.40
N ARG A 55 33.52 -29.36 1.44
CA ARG A 55 33.56 -30.57 0.59
C ARG A 55 34.87 -30.66 -0.19
N ALA A 56 35.39 -29.54 -0.67
CA ALA A 56 36.68 -29.48 -1.36
C ALA A 56 37.87 -29.77 -0.44
N THR A 57 37.81 -29.38 0.84
CA THR A 57 38.86 -29.73 1.83
C THR A 57 38.76 -31.20 2.23
N MET A 58 37.54 -31.69 2.50
CA MET A 58 37.29 -33.10 2.85
C MET A 58 37.76 -34.08 1.78
N SER A 59 37.74 -33.69 0.50
CA SER A 59 38.18 -34.55 -0.61
C SER A 59 39.70 -34.60 -0.80
N ARG A 60 40.45 -33.65 -0.23
CA ARG A 60 41.90 -33.51 -0.41
C ARG A 60 42.71 -34.00 0.80
N GLU A 61 42.15 -33.93 2.00
CA GLU A 61 42.86 -34.19 3.24
C GLU A 61 42.11 -35.19 4.14
N ARG A 62 42.86 -36.03 4.87
CA ARG A 62 42.30 -36.78 6.01
C ARG A 62 42.08 -35.79 7.14
N LEU A 63 40.86 -35.29 7.28
CA LEU A 63 40.48 -34.37 8.35
C LEU A 63 40.39 -35.11 9.69
N ASP A 64 40.79 -34.40 10.75
CA ASP A 64 40.60 -34.83 12.13
C ASP A 64 39.09 -35.06 12.41
N PRO A 65 38.70 -36.21 12.99
CA PRO A 65 37.32 -36.47 13.41
C PRO A 65 36.69 -35.34 14.24
N VAL A 66 37.46 -34.68 15.12
CA VAL A 66 36.99 -33.57 15.95
C VAL A 66 36.64 -32.34 15.11
N LEU A 67 37.43 -32.08 14.06
CA LEU A 67 37.18 -31.01 13.11
C LEU A 67 35.90 -31.30 12.31
N VAL A 68 35.70 -32.54 11.85
CA VAL A 68 34.48 -32.94 11.14
C VAL A 68 33.22 -32.75 12.00
N GLU A 69 33.27 -33.14 13.28
CA GLU A 69 32.15 -32.96 14.20
C GLU A 69 31.83 -31.48 14.45
N SER A 70 32.87 -30.65 14.62
CA SER A 70 32.73 -29.20 14.80
C SER A 70 32.05 -28.54 13.59
N LEU A 71 32.43 -28.96 12.37
CA LEU A 71 31.85 -28.47 11.13
C LEU A 71 30.39 -28.91 10.96
N GLN A 72 30.05 -30.13 11.34
CA GLN A 72 28.66 -30.60 11.34
C GLN A 72 27.79 -29.80 12.32
N ARG A 73 28.31 -29.48 13.51
CA ARG A 73 27.60 -28.62 14.47
C ARG A 73 27.40 -27.21 13.91
N ALA A 74 28.43 -26.62 13.31
CA ALA A 74 28.35 -25.31 12.68
C ALA A 74 27.32 -25.29 11.54
N TYR A 75 27.33 -26.32 10.67
CA TYR A 75 26.35 -26.44 9.59
C TYR A 75 24.91 -26.55 10.10
N ARG A 76 24.67 -27.37 11.14
CA ARG A 76 23.33 -27.48 11.76
C ARG A 76 22.87 -26.17 12.39
N ALA A 77 23.77 -25.43 13.04
CA ALA A 77 23.46 -24.11 13.60
C ALA A 77 23.11 -23.12 12.48
N GLY A 78 23.87 -23.10 11.38
CA GLY A 78 23.58 -22.28 10.20
C GLY A 78 22.22 -22.59 9.56
N GLN A 79 21.87 -23.88 9.44
CA GLN A 79 20.55 -24.31 8.98
C GLN A 79 19.42 -23.86 9.91
N GLY A 80 19.65 -23.84 11.23
CA GLY A 80 18.72 -23.27 12.20
C GLY A 80 18.47 -21.78 11.94
N LEU A 81 19.54 -21.00 11.80
CA LEU A 81 19.46 -19.56 11.50
C LEU A 81 18.75 -19.28 10.17
N LEU A 82 19.00 -20.09 9.13
CA LEU A 82 18.32 -19.96 7.85
C LEU A 82 16.81 -20.18 7.96
N ARG A 83 16.38 -21.18 8.74
CA ARG A 83 14.94 -21.43 8.99
C ARG A 83 14.29 -20.28 9.75
N GLU A 84 14.96 -19.75 10.76
CA GLU A 84 14.48 -18.57 11.51
C GLU A 84 14.33 -17.36 10.58
N ARG A 85 15.30 -17.12 9.70
CA ARG A 85 15.24 -16.03 8.71
C ARG A 85 14.11 -16.20 7.71
N GLN A 86 13.89 -17.42 7.22
CA GLN A 86 12.76 -17.74 6.34
C GLN A 86 11.42 -17.51 7.04
N ALA A 87 11.29 -17.87 8.32
CA ALA A 87 10.08 -17.60 9.09
C ALA A 87 9.83 -16.10 9.27
N LEU A 88 10.89 -15.32 9.54
CA LEU A 88 10.80 -13.85 9.61
C LEU A 88 10.42 -13.23 8.26
N LEU A 89 10.94 -13.76 7.15
CA LEU A 89 10.59 -13.30 5.81
C LEU A 89 9.12 -13.58 5.50
N ALA A 90 8.61 -14.77 5.80
CA ALA A 90 7.20 -15.12 5.61
C ALA A 90 6.26 -14.23 6.44
N GLU A 91 6.65 -13.92 7.68
CA GLU A 91 5.90 -12.99 8.52
C GLU A 91 5.95 -11.55 7.96
N ALA A 92 7.07 -11.12 7.38
CA ALA A 92 7.18 -9.82 6.73
C ALA A 92 6.33 -9.74 5.46
N GLU A 93 6.28 -10.80 4.66
CA GLU A 93 5.37 -10.93 3.50
C GLU A 93 3.90 -10.81 3.92
N ARG A 94 3.50 -11.53 4.98
CA ARG A 94 2.14 -11.44 5.52
C ARG A 94 1.78 -10.01 5.96
N ARG A 95 2.71 -9.30 6.63
CA ARG A 95 2.50 -7.90 7.04
C ARG A 95 2.39 -6.95 5.85
N GLU A 96 3.15 -7.19 4.79
CA GLU A 96 3.04 -6.42 3.55
C GLU A 96 1.65 -6.61 2.93
N ASP A 97 1.17 -7.85 2.82
CA ASP A 97 -0.16 -8.16 2.28
C ASP A 97 -1.28 -7.49 3.10
N GLU A 98 -1.17 -7.52 4.43
CA GLU A 98 -2.12 -6.85 5.33
C GLU A 98 -2.11 -5.33 5.14
N ALA A 99 -0.92 -4.72 5.04
CA ALA A 99 -0.79 -3.27 4.82
C ALA A 99 -1.35 -2.86 3.44
N LEU A 100 -1.09 -3.65 2.40
CA LEU A 100 -1.63 -3.42 1.06
C LEU A 100 -3.15 -3.55 1.03
N ALA A 101 -3.73 -4.52 1.75
CA ALA A 101 -5.17 -4.68 1.87
C ALA A 101 -5.83 -3.46 2.55
N VAL A 102 -5.21 -2.94 3.62
CA VAL A 102 -5.66 -1.71 4.28
C VAL A 102 -5.61 -0.52 3.32
N LEU A 103 -4.50 -0.33 2.61
CA LEU A 103 -4.36 0.75 1.63
C LEU A 103 -5.41 0.65 0.52
N ALA A 104 -5.68 -0.55 0.01
CA ALA A 104 -6.68 -0.79 -1.03
C ALA A 104 -8.09 -0.42 -0.54
N ARG A 105 -8.44 -0.80 0.70
CA ARG A 105 -9.72 -0.44 1.32
C ARG A 105 -9.87 1.08 1.46
N LEU A 106 -8.84 1.78 1.91
CA LEU A 106 -8.86 3.24 2.07
C LEU A 106 -9.02 3.95 0.72
N ARG A 107 -8.29 3.51 -0.32
CA ARG A 107 -8.47 4.02 -1.70
C ARG A 107 -9.88 3.74 -2.24
N GLY A 108 -10.47 2.61 -1.88
CA GLY A 108 -11.89 2.33 -2.15
C GLY A 108 -12.81 3.40 -1.56
N GLY A 109 -12.64 3.71 -0.28
CA GLY A 109 -13.39 4.78 0.39
C GLY A 109 -13.17 6.17 -0.20
N GLN A 110 -11.93 6.49 -0.60
CA GLN A 110 -11.61 7.75 -1.26
C GLN A 110 -12.37 7.92 -2.58
N ARG A 111 -12.38 6.88 -3.42
CA ARG A 111 -13.13 6.88 -4.69
C ARG A 111 -14.62 7.11 -4.49
N SER A 112 -15.21 6.54 -3.44
CA SER A 112 -16.61 6.77 -3.11
C SER A 112 -16.90 8.24 -2.74
N ILE A 113 -15.98 8.90 -2.03
CA ILE A 113 -16.11 10.32 -1.69
C ILE A 113 -15.95 11.19 -2.94
N ASP A 114 -15.00 10.85 -3.82
CA ASP A 114 -14.80 11.55 -5.10
C ASP A 114 -16.04 11.46 -6.00
N GLU A 115 -16.68 10.30 -6.06
CA GLU A 115 -17.92 10.12 -6.81
C GLU A 115 -19.07 10.94 -6.20
N ALA A 116 -19.22 10.95 -4.87
CA ALA A 116 -20.21 11.79 -4.20
C ALA A 116 -20.00 13.29 -4.49
N LEU A 117 -18.75 13.75 -4.53
CA LEU A 117 -18.41 15.13 -4.91
C LEU A 117 -18.76 15.44 -6.37
N ARG A 118 -18.56 14.48 -7.28
CA ARG A 118 -18.92 14.61 -8.69
C ARG A 118 -20.43 14.74 -8.86
N VAL A 119 -21.20 13.87 -8.20
CA VAL A 119 -22.67 13.91 -8.21
C VAL A 119 -23.18 15.24 -7.66
N GLU A 120 -22.66 15.70 -6.52
CA GLU A 120 -23.10 16.97 -5.92
C GLU A 120 -22.74 18.19 -6.79
N ALA A 121 -21.62 18.14 -7.52
CA ALA A 121 -21.30 19.17 -8.50
C ALA A 121 -22.32 19.22 -9.65
N GLY A 122 -22.72 18.06 -10.18
CA GLY A 122 -23.77 17.97 -11.20
C GLY A 122 -25.13 18.46 -10.70
N ASN A 123 -25.52 18.10 -9.48
CA ASN A 123 -26.76 18.58 -8.85
C ASN A 123 -26.75 20.10 -8.64
N ALA A 124 -25.61 20.67 -8.24
CA ALA A 124 -25.46 22.12 -8.10
C ALA A 124 -25.59 22.83 -9.46
N GLU A 125 -24.99 22.28 -10.52
CA GLU A 125 -25.10 22.83 -11.87
C GLU A 125 -26.54 22.75 -12.40
N SER A 126 -27.22 21.62 -12.19
CA SER A 126 -28.62 21.46 -12.58
C SER A 126 -29.53 22.46 -11.87
N ARG A 127 -29.38 22.62 -10.55
CA ARG A 127 -30.12 23.64 -9.77
C ARG A 127 -29.88 25.05 -10.32
N GLN A 128 -28.64 25.38 -10.66
CA GLN A 128 -28.32 26.69 -11.22
C GLN A 128 -28.99 26.92 -12.57
N ARG A 129 -28.95 25.93 -13.48
CA ARG A 129 -29.62 26.01 -14.78
C ARG A 129 -31.14 26.20 -14.64
N SER A 130 -31.77 25.54 -13.67
CA SER A 130 -33.20 25.73 -13.39
C SER A 130 -33.52 27.15 -12.90
N VAL A 131 -32.68 27.71 -12.01
CA VAL A 131 -32.81 29.10 -11.56
C VAL A 131 -32.65 30.08 -12.73
N ASP A 132 -31.66 29.84 -13.59
CA ASP A 132 -31.40 30.69 -14.75
C ASP A 132 -32.54 30.63 -15.77
N MET A 133 -33.11 29.44 -16.03
CA MET A 133 -34.30 29.29 -16.88
C MET A 133 -35.51 30.03 -16.31
N ASN A 134 -35.84 29.84 -15.04
CA ASN A 134 -36.97 30.53 -14.41
C ASN A 134 -36.80 32.05 -14.50
N ARG A 135 -35.58 32.55 -14.33
CA ARG A 135 -35.27 33.98 -14.46
C ARG A 135 -35.48 34.50 -15.89
N VAL A 136 -35.13 33.71 -16.90
CA VAL A 136 -35.39 34.05 -18.31
C VAL A 136 -36.88 34.09 -18.58
N ASP A 137 -37.64 33.12 -18.08
CA ASP A 137 -39.09 33.06 -18.23
C ASP A 137 -39.77 34.26 -17.56
N ASP A 138 -39.37 34.61 -16.33
CA ASP A 138 -39.87 35.79 -15.62
C ASP A 138 -39.61 37.09 -16.39
N LEU A 139 -38.40 37.27 -16.92
CA LEU A 139 -38.04 38.44 -17.73
C LEU A 139 -38.82 38.48 -19.06
N TRP A 140 -39.06 37.31 -19.67
CA TRP A 140 -39.87 37.21 -20.88
C TRP A 140 -41.32 37.61 -20.60
N LEU A 141 -41.92 37.10 -19.52
CA LEU A 141 -43.27 37.43 -19.08
C LEU A 141 -43.42 38.94 -18.83
N GLN A 142 -42.50 39.54 -18.06
CA GLN A 142 -42.50 40.98 -17.82
C GLN A 142 -42.48 41.75 -19.15
N ARG A 143 -41.57 41.43 -20.08
CA ARG A 143 -41.43 42.16 -21.35
C ARG A 143 -42.63 42.06 -22.30
N HIS A 144 -43.46 41.03 -22.18
CA HIS A 144 -44.61 40.80 -23.07
C HIS A 144 -45.95 41.19 -22.45
N VAL A 145 -46.05 41.21 -21.12
CA VAL A 145 -47.22 41.74 -20.41
C VAL A 145 -47.30 43.27 -20.58
N TRP A 146 -46.18 43.99 -20.45
CA TRP A 146 -46.12 45.45 -20.65
C TRP A 146 -46.30 45.94 -22.10
N ARG A 147 -46.44 45.05 -23.08
CA ARG A 147 -46.66 45.41 -24.50
C ARG A 147 -48.12 45.23 -24.95
N ARG A 148 -49.04 44.90 -24.04
CA ARG A 148 -50.48 44.72 -24.32
C ARG A 148 -51.40 45.75 -23.65
N GLU A 149 -50.84 46.77 -23.00
CA GLU A 149 -51.55 47.97 -22.54
C GLU A 149 -51.19 49.15 -23.43
#